data_AF-A0A7Y6X8G3-F1
#
_entry.id   AF-A0A7Y6X8G3-F1
#
_cell.length_a   1.000
_cell.length_b   1.000
_cell.length_c   1.000
_cell.angle_alpha   90.00
_cell.angle_beta   90.00
_cell.angle_gamma   90.00
#
_symmetry.space_group_name_H-M   'P 1'
#
loop_
_entity.id
_entity.type
_entity.pdbx_description
1 polymer ?
#
loop_
_entity_poly.entity_id
_entity_poly.type
_entity_poly.pdbx_seq_one_letter_code
_entity_poly.pdbx_strand_id
1 'polypeptide(L)'
;MRTLSSFLGAVALVALSLNLGACFGDVSQGGDDKPDAGDSCAAASDNDAVRLALAPACEGCHVNGNKPFFASLAAFESGLVYDERFVKRGDPEGSLLIKMLKGVAPGSYAQMPPGQPYEQLVASGRVTMTIAQVEAWIRDLKAPPVQLDTPSPAEFKVRRLAADEMVVSLMDQLGLTLEDFVSTSDPHWRDQAYVVNWNKFFVWPGDWAPGISGQYVSDPRSVERFEALGGGNSLEYRKKDPSFGPSAGQALVQMSQAWCGRAVDKPNNKAVLRFATLADTSTKSPDAVQKNLRNLYLRMLGQPPADAELKELYEQVYLPLEAQSTRLAWVGTCAALIRHPLWITY
;
A
#
# COMPACT_ATOMS: atom_id res chain seq x y z
N MET A 1 26.69 -21.06 -45.95
CA MET A 1 27.92 -20.59 -45.27
C MET A 1 27.71 -19.14 -44.83
N ARG A 2 28.26 -18.80 -43.67
CA ARG A 2 28.18 -17.54 -42.91
C ARG A 2 28.51 -16.26 -43.69
N THR A 3 27.92 -15.15 -43.25
CA THR A 3 28.54 -13.87 -42.77
C THR A 3 27.41 -13.11 -42.04
N LEU A 4 27.40 -12.78 -40.73
CA LEU A 4 28.27 -12.01 -39.82
C LEU A 4 28.48 -10.53 -40.20
N SER A 5 27.72 -9.64 -39.53
CA SER A 5 28.07 -8.34 -38.90
C SER A 5 26.81 -7.83 -38.17
N SER A 6 26.63 -7.78 -36.84
CA SER A 6 27.37 -7.18 -35.71
C SER A 6 27.07 -5.70 -35.42
N PHE A 7 26.43 -5.48 -34.27
CA PHE A 7 26.59 -4.40 -33.27
C PHE A 7 26.03 -2.98 -33.52
N LEU A 8 25.01 -2.58 -32.72
CA LEU A 8 25.05 -1.55 -31.64
C LEU A 8 23.65 -0.99 -31.36
N GLY A 9 23.24 -0.99 -30.08
CA GLY A 9 22.00 -0.37 -29.62
C GLY A 9 21.48 -0.93 -28.29
N ALA A 10 22.35 -0.98 -27.29
CA ALA A 10 21.96 -1.17 -25.89
C ALA A 10 21.91 0.20 -25.19
N VAL A 11 21.22 0.26 -24.03
CA VAL A 11 21.09 1.38 -23.05
C VAL A 11 19.80 2.21 -23.29
N ALA A 12 18.89 2.44 -22.33
CA ALA A 12 19.02 2.56 -20.88
C ALA A 12 17.84 1.95 -20.11
N LEU A 13 18.14 1.06 -19.16
CA LEU A 13 17.30 0.82 -17.98
C LEU A 13 17.72 1.84 -16.92
N VAL A 14 16.86 2.78 -16.59
CA VAL A 14 17.05 3.66 -15.42
C VAL A 14 16.71 2.82 -14.19
N ALA A 15 17.74 2.22 -13.59
CA ALA A 15 17.67 1.70 -12.24
C ALA A 15 17.63 2.89 -11.27
N LEU A 16 16.53 3.02 -10.53
CA LEU A 16 16.41 3.97 -9.43
C LEU A 16 17.32 3.45 -8.30
N SER A 17 18.54 3.97 -8.22
CA SER A 17 19.46 3.70 -7.11
C SER A 17 18.93 4.42 -5.87
N LEU A 18 18.21 3.69 -5.03
CA LEU A 18 18.04 4.05 -3.63
C LEU A 18 19.44 4.02 -2.98
N ASN A 19 19.98 5.20 -2.68
CA ASN A 19 21.13 5.34 -1.80
C ASN A 19 20.70 4.85 -0.40
N LEU A 20 20.87 3.55 -0.12
CA LEU A 20 21.01 3.09 1.25
C LEU A 20 22.35 3.64 1.77
N GLY A 21 22.26 4.68 2.59
CA GLY A 21 23.36 5.04 3.48
C GLY A 21 23.61 3.87 4.44
N ALA A 22 24.52 2.98 4.07
CA ALA A 22 25.04 1.97 4.98
C ALA A 22 25.99 2.66 5.97
N CYS A 23 25.63 2.65 7.25
CA CYS A 23 26.49 3.11 8.34
C CYS A 23 27.64 2.11 8.54
N PHE A 24 28.69 2.21 7.74
CA PHE A 24 30.00 1.70 8.12
C PHE A 24 30.82 2.88 8.64
N GLY A 25 31.24 2.80 9.91
CA GLY A 25 32.11 3.82 10.49
C GLY A 25 33.43 3.87 9.74
N ASP A 26 33.81 5.05 9.27
CA ASP A 26 35.11 5.28 8.63
C ASP A 26 36.11 5.80 9.67
N VAL A 27 37.22 5.06 9.80
CA VAL A 27 38.38 5.47 10.57
C VAL A 27 39.25 6.36 9.67
N SER A 28 39.11 7.67 9.87
CA SER A 28 40.12 8.74 9.69
C SER A 28 40.83 8.93 8.35
N GLN A 29 40.76 10.15 7.77
CA GLN A 29 41.87 11.14 7.75
C GLN A 29 41.53 12.40 6.93
N GLY A 30 41.65 13.56 7.59
CA GLY A 30 42.29 14.80 7.09
C GLY A 30 41.70 15.56 5.90
N GLY A 31 41.04 16.70 6.18
CA GLY A 31 40.81 17.77 5.21
C GLY A 31 39.84 18.82 5.74
N ASP A 32 40.36 20.01 6.08
CA ASP A 32 39.57 21.19 6.45
C ASP A 32 38.67 21.61 5.28
N ASP A 33 37.37 21.32 5.40
CA ASP A 33 36.31 22.19 4.91
C ASP A 33 35.04 21.83 5.68
N LYS A 34 34.36 22.86 6.19
CA LYS A 34 33.14 22.72 6.98
C LYS A 34 31.94 22.88 6.04
N PRO A 35 31.25 21.80 5.64
CA PRO A 35 29.86 21.85 5.26
C PRO A 35 28.99 21.40 6.44
N ASP A 36 27.85 22.08 6.59
CA ASP A 36 26.90 21.94 7.69
C ASP A 36 26.68 20.47 8.10
N ALA A 37 26.95 20.21 9.38
CA ALA A 37 26.70 18.94 10.03
C ALA A 37 25.24 18.57 9.84
N GLY A 38 25.00 17.53 9.03
CA GLY A 38 23.69 16.92 8.89
C GLY A 38 23.15 16.56 10.27
N ASP A 39 21.92 16.98 10.52
CA ASP A 39 21.20 16.69 11.75
C ASP A 39 21.33 15.21 12.11
N SER A 40 21.73 15.02 13.36
CA SER A 40 22.12 13.80 14.05
C SER A 40 21.40 12.51 13.65
N CYS A 41 22.15 11.40 13.62
CA CYS A 41 21.65 10.04 13.86
C CYS A 41 21.11 9.84 15.30
N ALA A 42 20.55 10.88 15.92
CA ALA A 42 19.95 10.80 17.23
C ALA A 42 18.56 10.17 17.10
N ALA A 43 18.24 9.30 18.04
CA ALA A 43 16.93 8.72 18.13
C ALA A 43 15.86 9.81 18.30
N ALA A 44 14.80 9.75 17.49
CA ALA A 44 13.67 10.68 17.57
C ALA A 44 12.76 10.42 18.79
N SER A 45 12.83 9.22 19.37
CA SER A 45 12.05 8.80 20.54
C SER A 45 12.72 7.63 21.27
N ASP A 46 12.18 7.23 22.43
CA ASP A 46 12.63 6.03 23.15
C ASP A 46 12.48 4.77 22.30
N ASN A 47 11.39 4.66 21.53
CA ASN A 47 11.18 3.54 20.60
C ASN A 47 12.18 3.55 19.44
N ASP A 48 12.53 4.74 18.94
CA ASP A 48 13.52 4.87 17.88
C ASP A 48 14.93 4.51 18.37
N ALA A 49 15.25 4.81 19.63
CA ALA A 49 16.50 4.40 20.25
C ALA A 49 16.61 2.86 20.31
N VAL A 50 15.53 2.18 20.69
CA VAL A 50 15.45 0.72 20.69
C VAL A 50 15.55 0.15 19.28
N ARG A 51 14.83 0.73 18.31
CA ARG A 51 14.91 0.33 16.90
C ARG A 51 16.34 0.38 16.39
N LEU A 52 17.03 1.50 16.60
CA LEU A 52 18.42 1.68 16.17
C LEU A 52 19.37 0.72 16.88
N ALA A 53 19.15 0.44 18.16
CA ALA A 53 20.00 -0.48 18.92
C ALA A 53 19.80 -1.96 18.53
N LEU A 54 18.60 -2.34 18.08
CA LEU A 54 18.29 -3.69 17.59
C LEU A 54 18.66 -3.91 16.12
N ALA A 55 18.75 -2.83 15.34
CA ALA A 55 18.97 -2.86 13.89
C ALA A 55 20.12 -3.77 13.43
N PRO A 56 21.32 -3.78 14.06
CA PRO A 56 22.44 -4.62 13.62
C PRO A 56 22.17 -6.12 13.56
N ALA A 57 21.20 -6.61 14.33
CA ALA A 57 20.77 -8.01 14.36
C ALA A 57 19.45 -8.27 13.63
N CYS A 58 18.59 -7.26 13.51
CA CYS A 58 17.21 -7.46 13.08
C CYS A 58 16.91 -6.84 11.71
N GLU A 59 17.51 -5.70 11.37
CA GLU A 59 17.16 -4.92 10.19
C GLU A 59 17.39 -5.69 8.90
N GLY A 60 18.50 -6.42 8.77
CA GLY A 60 18.85 -7.13 7.53
C GLY A 60 17.76 -8.09 7.01
N CYS A 61 16.92 -8.65 7.89
CA CYS A 61 15.79 -9.50 7.52
C CYS A 61 14.42 -8.81 7.67
N HIS A 62 14.35 -7.70 8.40
CA HIS A 62 13.12 -7.01 8.74
C HIS A 62 13.03 -5.59 8.17
N VAL A 63 13.89 -5.23 7.22
CA VAL A 63 13.80 -3.98 6.45
C VAL A 63 12.79 -4.09 5.30
N ASN A 64 12.63 -5.30 4.73
CA ASN A 64 11.76 -5.58 3.59
C ASN A 64 10.93 -6.86 3.83
N GLY A 65 9.87 -7.06 3.03
CA GLY A 65 9.06 -8.29 3.05
C GLY A 65 7.81 -8.22 3.94
N ASN A 66 7.34 -9.38 4.42
CA ASN A 66 6.04 -9.51 5.11
C ASN A 66 6.03 -8.96 6.54
N LYS A 67 7.19 -8.68 7.14
CA LYS A 67 7.34 -8.10 8.48
C LYS A 67 8.44 -7.02 8.48
N PRO A 68 8.23 -5.89 7.78
CA PRO A 68 9.25 -4.88 7.55
C PRO A 68 9.36 -3.91 8.75
N PHE A 69 9.54 -4.45 9.97
CA PHE A 69 9.55 -3.67 11.22
C PHE A 69 10.62 -2.59 11.26
N PHE A 70 11.70 -2.73 10.50
CA PHE A 70 12.83 -1.79 10.50
C PHE A 70 12.84 -0.85 9.29
N ALA A 71 11.82 -0.89 8.43
CA ALA A 71 11.72 0.00 7.27
C ALA A 71 11.60 1.49 7.66
N SER A 72 11.01 1.78 8.81
CA SER A 72 10.88 3.13 9.39
C SER A 72 10.51 3.05 10.87
N LEU A 73 10.62 4.17 11.60
CA LEU A 73 10.12 4.27 12.98
C LEU A 73 8.62 3.94 13.05
N ALA A 74 7.82 4.45 12.11
CA ALA A 74 6.39 4.17 12.06
C ALA A 74 6.10 2.67 11.89
N ALA A 75 6.82 1.98 11.01
CA ALA A 75 6.68 0.53 10.81
C ALA A 75 7.10 -0.27 12.05
N PHE A 76 8.12 0.21 12.77
CA PHE A 76 8.55 -0.37 14.04
C PHE A 76 7.47 -0.23 15.10
N GLU A 77 6.93 0.98 15.27
CA GLU A 77 5.92 1.27 16.29
C GLU A 77 4.60 0.54 16.01
N SER A 78 4.06 0.65 14.79
CA SER A 78 2.77 0.05 14.45
C SER A 78 2.83 -1.46 14.24
N GLY A 79 3.96 -1.99 13.76
CA GLY A 79 4.11 -3.39 13.39
C GLY A 79 4.69 -4.29 14.49
N LEU A 80 5.47 -3.74 15.41
CA LEU A 80 6.14 -4.49 16.48
C LEU A 80 5.80 -3.97 17.87
N VAL A 81 6.03 -2.68 18.15
CA VAL A 81 5.98 -2.12 19.52
C VAL A 81 4.56 -2.12 20.09
N TYR A 82 3.58 -1.67 19.30
CA TYR A 82 2.19 -1.52 19.73
C TYR A 82 1.28 -2.67 19.25
N ASP A 83 1.86 -3.78 18.81
CA ASP A 83 1.15 -5.03 18.53
C ASP A 83 1.34 -6.01 19.70
N GLU A 84 0.28 -6.21 20.50
CA GLU A 84 0.30 -7.08 21.68
C GLU A 84 0.63 -8.55 21.39
N ARG A 85 0.59 -8.97 20.11
CA ARG A 85 1.09 -10.30 19.70
C ARG A 85 2.60 -10.41 19.86
N PHE A 86 3.33 -9.30 19.70
CA PHE A 86 4.79 -9.25 19.78
C PHE A 86 5.29 -8.61 21.07
N VAL A 87 4.72 -7.47 21.46
CA VAL A 87 5.11 -6.69 22.64
C VAL A 87 3.89 -6.37 23.49
N LYS A 88 3.84 -6.91 24.71
CA LYS A 88 2.83 -6.61 25.71
C LYS A 88 3.37 -5.58 26.69
N ARG A 89 2.89 -4.34 26.58
CA ARG A 89 3.26 -3.24 27.47
C ARG A 89 3.10 -3.63 28.94
N GLY A 90 4.14 -3.41 29.74
CA GLY A 90 4.16 -3.76 31.16
C GLY A 90 4.40 -5.23 31.46
N ASP A 91 4.39 -6.12 30.44
CA ASP A 91 4.55 -7.57 30.59
C ASP A 91 5.62 -8.13 29.64
N PRO A 92 6.92 -8.01 29.99
CA PRO A 92 8.00 -8.56 29.18
C PRO A 92 7.92 -10.08 29.03
N GLU A 93 7.57 -10.80 30.09
CA GLU A 93 7.51 -12.27 30.08
C GLU A 93 6.35 -12.79 29.20
N GLY A 94 5.27 -12.02 29.10
CA GLY A 94 4.17 -12.30 28.17
C GLY A 94 4.45 -11.90 26.73
N SER A 95 5.49 -11.11 26.47
CA SER A 95 5.84 -10.59 25.13
C SER A 95 6.56 -11.64 24.28
N LEU A 96 6.06 -11.90 23.07
CA LEU A 96 6.67 -12.85 22.15
C LEU A 96 8.08 -12.43 21.73
N LEU A 97 8.35 -11.12 21.62
CA LEU A 97 9.69 -10.60 21.33
C LEU A 97 10.73 -11.12 22.33
N ILE A 98 10.47 -11.02 23.64
CA ILE A 98 11.39 -11.52 24.68
C ILE A 98 11.58 -13.04 24.57
N LYS A 99 10.50 -13.78 24.33
CA LYS A 99 10.59 -15.23 24.15
C LYS A 99 11.45 -15.61 22.95
N MET A 100 11.36 -14.84 21.85
CA MET A 100 12.19 -15.06 20.66
C MET A 100 13.66 -14.70 20.91
N LEU A 101 13.95 -13.62 21.65
CA LEU A 101 15.32 -13.26 22.01
C LEU A 101 15.97 -14.28 22.96
N LYS A 102 15.18 -14.85 23.88
CA LYS A 102 15.58 -15.94 24.79
C LYS A 102 15.62 -17.32 24.13
N GLY A 103 15.15 -17.47 22.89
CA GLY A 103 15.11 -18.74 22.16
C GLY A 103 14.06 -19.74 22.66
N VAL A 104 13.01 -19.26 23.34
CA VAL A 104 11.94 -20.07 23.96
C VAL A 104 10.55 -19.75 23.39
N ALA A 105 10.48 -19.10 22.22
CA ALA A 105 9.22 -18.73 21.62
C ALA A 105 8.40 -19.95 21.16
N PRO A 106 7.08 -19.95 21.35
CA PRO A 106 6.21 -20.98 20.77
C PRO A 106 6.06 -20.79 19.25
N GLY A 107 5.95 -21.89 18.51
CA GLY A 107 5.68 -21.89 17.07
C GLY A 107 6.85 -22.36 16.21
N SER A 108 6.78 -22.08 14.90
CA SER A 108 7.76 -22.56 13.91
C SER A 108 9.15 -21.94 14.04
N TYR A 109 9.28 -20.80 14.73
CA TYR A 109 10.55 -20.12 14.99
C TYR A 109 10.68 -19.85 16.48
N ALA A 110 11.51 -20.65 17.15
CA ALA A 110 11.74 -20.53 18.58
C ALA A 110 12.67 -19.36 18.97
N GLN A 111 13.50 -18.90 18.02
CA GLN A 111 14.52 -17.87 18.25
C GLN A 111 14.52 -16.81 17.14
N MET A 112 14.74 -15.56 17.53
CA MET A 112 15.19 -14.48 16.64
C MET A 112 16.37 -13.72 17.26
N PRO A 113 17.36 -13.28 16.45
CA PRO A 113 17.53 -13.63 15.05
C PRO A 113 17.84 -15.13 14.85
N PRO A 114 17.58 -15.68 13.65
CA PRO A 114 17.84 -17.08 13.37
C PRO A 114 19.34 -17.39 13.41
N GLY A 115 19.70 -18.61 13.82
CA GLY A 115 21.08 -19.06 13.92
C GLY A 115 21.68 -18.72 15.28
N GLN A 116 22.34 -17.57 15.40
CA GLN A 116 23.12 -17.24 16.60
C GLN A 116 22.22 -16.75 17.76
N PRO A 117 22.36 -17.30 18.98
CA PRO A 117 21.64 -16.81 20.15
C PRO A 117 21.92 -15.33 20.41
N TYR A 118 20.89 -14.58 20.79
CA TYR A 118 20.98 -13.13 20.92
C TYR A 118 22.03 -12.69 21.95
N GLU A 119 22.18 -13.42 23.06
CA GLU A 119 23.20 -13.15 24.07
C GLU A 119 24.63 -13.20 23.51
N GLN A 120 24.89 -14.05 22.50
CA GLN A 120 26.19 -14.10 21.85
C GLN A 120 26.41 -12.90 20.90
N LEU A 121 25.34 -12.37 20.30
CA LEU A 121 25.41 -11.14 19.51
C LEU A 121 25.73 -9.93 20.38
N VAL A 122 25.21 -9.93 21.62
CA VAL A 122 25.55 -8.92 22.63
C VAL A 122 27.00 -9.10 23.11
N ALA A 123 27.41 -10.32 23.45
CA ALA A 123 28.76 -10.59 23.93
C ALA A 123 29.85 -10.30 22.87
N SER A 124 29.54 -10.45 21.59
CA SER A 124 30.44 -10.11 20.48
C SER A 124 30.45 -8.61 20.15
N GLY A 125 29.63 -7.80 20.82
CA GLY A 125 29.50 -6.36 20.56
C GLY A 125 28.79 -6.02 19.26
N ARG A 126 28.22 -7.02 18.56
CA ARG A 126 27.45 -6.82 17.33
C ARG A 126 26.10 -6.16 17.61
N VAL A 127 25.57 -6.34 18.80
CA VAL A 127 24.39 -5.65 19.33
C VAL A 127 24.75 -5.06 20.69
N THR A 128 24.33 -3.83 20.95
CA THR A 128 24.65 -3.13 22.21
C THR A 128 23.54 -3.22 23.25
N MET A 129 22.31 -3.53 22.82
CA MET A 129 21.15 -3.68 23.70
C MET A 129 21.03 -5.11 24.23
N THR A 130 21.04 -5.26 25.54
CA THR A 130 20.84 -6.54 26.24
C THR A 130 19.36 -6.92 26.29
N ILE A 131 19.06 -8.22 26.48
CA ILE A 131 17.67 -8.68 26.71
C ILE A 131 17.06 -7.97 27.92
N ALA A 132 17.82 -7.78 29.01
CA ALA A 132 17.36 -7.08 30.20
C ALA A 132 16.95 -5.61 29.92
N GLN A 133 17.66 -4.92 29.01
CA GLN A 133 17.29 -3.57 28.57
C GLN A 133 16.01 -3.59 27.71
N VAL A 134 15.81 -4.62 26.88
CA VAL A 134 14.55 -4.78 26.12
C VAL A 134 13.39 -5.03 27.09
N GLU A 135 13.58 -5.86 28.12
CA GLU A 135 12.58 -6.10 29.16
C GLU A 135 12.27 -4.85 29.99
N ALA A 136 13.28 -4.02 30.29
CA ALA A 136 13.07 -2.74 30.96
C ALA A 136 12.27 -1.79 30.07
N TRP A 137 12.62 -1.68 28.79
CA TRP A 137 11.86 -0.88 27.83
C TRP A 137 10.40 -1.35 27.70
N ILE A 138 10.12 -2.65 27.67
CA ILE A 138 8.74 -3.17 27.62
C ILE A 138 7.97 -2.86 28.91
N ARG A 139 8.62 -2.94 30.08
CA ARG A 139 8.02 -2.55 31.37
C ARG A 139 7.60 -1.10 31.39
N ASP A 140 8.50 -0.22 30.94
CA ASP A 140 8.32 1.23 30.97
C ASP A 140 7.72 1.77 29.66
N LEU A 141 7.26 0.89 28.77
CA LEU A 141 6.74 1.26 27.47
C LEU A 141 5.56 2.20 27.66
N LYS A 142 5.70 3.43 27.16
CA LYS A 142 4.64 4.44 27.20
C LYS A 142 3.41 3.91 26.46
N ALA A 143 2.23 4.31 26.92
CA ALA A 143 1.00 4.04 26.18
C ALA A 143 1.18 4.45 24.71
N PRO A 144 0.60 3.70 23.74
CA PRO A 144 0.49 4.26 22.40
C PRO A 144 -0.16 5.65 22.52
N PRO A 145 0.25 6.61 21.69
CA PRO A 145 -0.46 7.88 21.61
C PRO A 145 -1.95 7.55 21.46
N VAL A 146 -2.79 8.24 22.24
CA VAL A 146 -4.22 7.92 22.38
C VAL A 146 -4.78 7.62 21.00
N GLN A 147 -5.17 6.35 20.80
CA GLN A 147 -5.87 5.96 19.61
C GLN A 147 -7.18 6.72 19.66
N LEU A 148 -7.31 7.73 18.83
CA LEU A 148 -8.43 8.64 18.90
C LEU A 148 -9.69 7.87 18.53
N ASP A 149 -10.53 7.57 19.52
CA ASP A 149 -11.88 7.01 19.34
C ASP A 149 -12.75 7.96 18.50
N THR A 150 -12.37 9.23 18.41
CA THR A 150 -12.99 10.23 17.54
C THR A 150 -11.90 11.17 17.01
N PRO A 151 -11.84 11.44 15.70
CA PRO A 151 -10.83 12.33 15.13
C PRO A 151 -10.88 13.74 15.76
N SER A 152 -9.74 14.25 16.23
CA SER A 152 -9.59 15.66 16.66
C SER A 152 -9.94 16.60 15.50
N PRO A 153 -10.91 17.51 15.64
CA PRO A 153 -11.27 18.48 14.60
C PRO A 153 -10.15 19.49 14.26
N ALA A 154 -9.13 19.60 15.12
CA ALA A 154 -8.02 20.54 14.98
C ALA A 154 -6.81 19.95 14.22
N GLU A 155 -6.81 18.63 13.99
CA GLU A 155 -5.76 17.97 13.22
C GLU A 155 -6.38 17.50 11.89
N PHE A 156 -5.90 18.00 10.76
CA PHE A 156 -6.25 17.43 9.46
C PHE A 156 -5.75 15.97 9.43
N LYS A 157 -6.65 15.01 9.66
CA LYS A 157 -6.30 13.58 9.68
C LYS A 157 -6.64 12.95 8.34
N VAL A 158 -5.74 13.16 7.39
CA VAL A 158 -5.75 12.34 6.18
C VAL A 158 -5.48 10.90 6.61
N ARG A 159 -6.41 9.99 6.35
CA ARG A 159 -6.23 8.56 6.61
C ARG A 159 -6.46 7.77 5.34
N ARG A 160 -5.89 6.56 5.29
CA ARG A 160 -6.17 5.67 4.18
C ARG A 160 -7.66 5.31 4.14
N LEU A 161 -8.23 5.22 2.93
CA LEU A 161 -9.52 4.59 2.73
C LEU A 161 -9.46 3.13 3.17
N ALA A 162 -10.44 2.68 3.95
CA ALA A 162 -10.64 1.27 4.23
C ALA A 162 -11.10 0.54 2.96
N ALA A 163 -10.92 -0.79 2.90
CA ALA A 163 -11.26 -1.56 1.70
C ALA A 163 -12.74 -1.40 1.28
N ASP A 164 -13.65 -1.34 2.25
CA ASP A 164 -15.07 -1.06 2.02
C ASP A 164 -15.32 0.34 1.46
N GLU A 165 -14.61 1.34 1.96
CA GLU A 165 -14.70 2.72 1.47
C GLU A 165 -14.12 2.84 0.06
N MET A 166 -13.03 2.13 -0.24
CA MET A 166 -12.46 2.06 -1.59
C MET A 166 -13.47 1.46 -2.57
N VAL A 167 -14.13 0.35 -2.21
CA VAL A 167 -15.13 -0.31 -3.07
C VAL A 167 -16.34 0.61 -3.32
N VAL A 168 -16.89 1.22 -2.25
CA VAL A 168 -18.04 2.14 -2.36
C VAL A 168 -17.67 3.39 -3.15
N SER A 169 -16.51 3.99 -2.87
CA SER A 169 -16.04 5.19 -3.58
C SER A 169 -15.80 4.90 -5.05
N LEU A 170 -15.22 3.75 -5.40
CA LEU A 170 -15.02 3.37 -6.79
C LEU A 170 -16.34 3.11 -7.52
N MET A 171 -17.30 2.43 -6.90
CA MET A 171 -18.65 2.26 -7.47
C MET A 171 -19.26 3.62 -7.80
N ASP A 172 -19.31 4.54 -6.84
CA ASP A 172 -19.91 5.85 -7.03
C ASP A 172 -19.14 6.72 -8.03
N GLN A 173 -17.84 6.93 -7.80
CA GLN A 173 -17.02 7.82 -8.61
C GLN A 173 -16.87 7.32 -10.06
N LEU A 174 -16.88 6.01 -10.29
CA LEU A 174 -16.84 5.47 -11.66
C LEU A 174 -18.23 5.32 -12.29
N GLY A 175 -19.30 5.63 -11.57
CA GLY A 175 -20.68 5.48 -12.07
C GLY A 175 -21.02 4.01 -12.36
N LEU A 176 -20.44 3.10 -11.59
CA LEU A 176 -20.64 1.66 -11.70
C LEU A 176 -21.66 1.19 -10.68
N THR A 177 -22.37 0.11 -11.01
CA THR A 177 -23.30 -0.56 -10.11
C THR A 177 -22.97 -2.05 -10.06
N LEU A 178 -23.60 -2.79 -9.14
CA LEU A 178 -23.38 -4.22 -9.00
C LEU A 178 -23.65 -4.98 -10.32
N GLU A 179 -24.68 -4.56 -11.06
CA GLU A 179 -25.06 -5.09 -12.38
C GLU A 179 -23.92 -5.03 -13.40
N ASP A 180 -22.97 -4.10 -13.23
CA ASP A 180 -21.82 -4.04 -14.11
C ASP A 180 -20.87 -5.23 -13.88
N PHE A 181 -20.88 -5.86 -12.71
CA PHE A 181 -19.93 -6.91 -12.32
C PHE A 181 -20.53 -8.32 -12.34
N VAL A 182 -21.82 -8.44 -12.05
CA VAL A 182 -22.50 -9.75 -11.97
C VAL A 182 -23.21 -10.10 -13.27
N SER A 183 -23.64 -11.35 -13.43
CA SER A 183 -24.58 -11.73 -14.48
C SER A 183 -26.00 -11.29 -14.11
N THR A 184 -26.69 -10.65 -15.04
CA THR A 184 -28.09 -10.20 -14.90
C THR A 184 -29.01 -10.90 -15.89
N SER A 185 -28.56 -12.01 -16.50
CA SER A 185 -29.34 -12.77 -17.50
C SER A 185 -30.61 -13.39 -16.93
N ASP A 186 -30.63 -13.70 -15.64
CA ASP A 186 -31.80 -14.17 -14.92
C ASP A 186 -32.56 -12.97 -14.32
N PRO A 187 -33.87 -12.78 -14.54
CA PRO A 187 -34.66 -11.71 -13.92
C PRO A 187 -34.64 -11.71 -12.38
N HIS A 188 -34.38 -12.86 -11.76
CA HIS A 188 -34.27 -13.06 -10.32
C HIS A 188 -32.82 -13.07 -9.84
N TRP A 189 -31.87 -12.55 -10.62
CA TRP A 189 -30.44 -12.56 -10.29
C TRP A 189 -30.10 -11.94 -8.92
N ARG A 190 -30.95 -11.07 -8.38
CA ARG A 190 -30.79 -10.47 -7.04
C ARG A 190 -31.13 -11.41 -5.90
N ASP A 191 -31.95 -12.44 -6.16
CA ASP A 191 -32.37 -13.44 -5.20
C ASP A 191 -31.51 -14.72 -5.26
N GLN A 192 -30.54 -14.75 -6.19
CA GLN A 192 -29.69 -15.89 -6.49
C GLN A 192 -28.21 -15.61 -6.23
N ALA A 193 -27.43 -16.68 -6.31
CA ALA A 193 -25.97 -16.61 -6.32
C ALA A 193 -25.46 -15.66 -7.40
N TYR A 194 -24.68 -14.64 -7.03
CA TYR A 194 -24.06 -13.78 -8.03
C TYR A 194 -22.95 -14.52 -8.76
N VAL A 195 -23.19 -14.78 -10.05
CA VAL A 195 -22.12 -15.20 -10.95
C VAL A 195 -21.34 -13.95 -11.34
N VAL A 196 -20.16 -13.78 -10.75
CA VAL A 196 -19.22 -12.76 -11.22
C VAL A 196 -18.85 -13.12 -12.65
N ASN A 197 -19.16 -12.23 -13.58
CA ASN A 197 -18.80 -12.45 -14.96
C ASN A 197 -17.26 -12.48 -15.07
N TRP A 198 -16.73 -13.50 -15.74
CA TRP A 198 -15.29 -13.73 -15.84
C TRP A 198 -14.56 -12.46 -16.32
N ASN A 199 -13.38 -12.19 -15.76
CA ASN A 199 -12.52 -11.04 -16.08
C ASN A 199 -12.97 -9.65 -15.56
N LYS A 200 -13.91 -9.58 -14.60
CA LYS A 200 -14.44 -8.30 -14.07
C LYS A 200 -13.86 -7.81 -12.74
N PHE A 201 -12.86 -8.51 -12.18
CA PHE A 201 -12.14 -8.12 -10.93
C PHE A 201 -13.06 -7.58 -9.83
N PHE A 202 -14.20 -8.23 -9.61
CA PHE A 202 -15.11 -7.84 -8.54
C PHE A 202 -14.45 -8.07 -7.17
N VAL A 203 -14.83 -7.24 -6.21
CA VAL A 203 -14.26 -7.20 -4.85
C VAL A 203 -15.41 -7.15 -3.87
N TRP A 204 -15.41 -8.05 -2.89
CA TRP A 204 -16.50 -8.16 -1.91
C TRP A 204 -16.01 -8.77 -0.59
N PRO A 205 -16.49 -8.31 0.57
CA PRO A 205 -16.17 -8.94 1.85
C PRO A 205 -16.71 -10.37 1.93
N GLY A 206 -15.93 -11.31 2.45
CA GLY A 206 -16.35 -12.71 2.62
C GLY A 206 -17.54 -12.88 3.57
N ASP A 207 -17.75 -11.91 4.47
CA ASP A 207 -18.82 -11.90 5.47
C ASP A 207 -20.03 -11.02 5.08
N TRP A 208 -19.97 -10.26 4.00
CA TRP A 208 -21.09 -9.51 3.42
C TRP A 208 -22.02 -10.40 2.59
N ALA A 209 -22.35 -11.57 3.11
CA ALA A 209 -23.23 -12.49 2.43
C ALA A 209 -24.63 -11.88 2.31
N PRO A 210 -25.20 -11.70 1.10
CA PRO A 210 -26.64 -11.66 0.95
C PRO A 210 -27.13 -13.11 1.09
N GLY A 211 -27.13 -13.66 2.31
CA GLY A 211 -27.65 -14.99 2.61
C GLY A 211 -26.61 -16.00 3.10
N ILE A 212 -26.99 -16.74 4.14
CA ILE A 212 -26.21 -17.67 4.99
C ILE A 212 -25.61 -18.88 4.24
N SER A 213 -25.81 -19.02 2.94
CA SER A 213 -25.17 -20.08 2.15
C SER A 213 -23.94 -19.51 1.45
N GLY A 214 -22.79 -20.22 1.49
CA GLY A 214 -21.58 -19.90 0.72
C GLY A 214 -21.76 -19.97 -0.81
N GLN A 215 -22.93 -19.60 -1.31
CA GLN A 215 -23.39 -19.70 -2.69
C GLN A 215 -23.33 -18.35 -3.40
N TYR A 216 -23.25 -17.21 -2.69
CA TYR A 216 -23.50 -15.89 -3.30
C TYR A 216 -22.32 -15.23 -4.03
N VAL A 217 -21.10 -15.76 -3.93
CA VAL A 217 -19.97 -15.32 -4.75
C VAL A 217 -19.26 -16.56 -5.30
N SER A 218 -19.46 -16.86 -6.59
CA SER A 218 -18.84 -18.03 -7.23
C SER A 218 -17.35 -17.86 -7.56
N ASP A 219 -16.78 -16.66 -7.38
CA ASP A 219 -15.35 -16.40 -7.57
C ASP A 219 -14.65 -16.15 -6.21
N PRO A 220 -13.93 -17.15 -5.65
CA PRO A 220 -13.23 -17.02 -4.36
C PRO A 220 -12.18 -15.89 -4.38
N ARG A 221 -11.68 -15.52 -5.56
CA ARG A 221 -10.70 -14.43 -5.72
C ARG A 221 -11.29 -13.05 -5.38
N SER A 222 -12.61 -12.91 -5.33
CA SER A 222 -13.26 -11.64 -4.95
C SER A 222 -13.04 -11.32 -3.47
N VAL A 223 -13.04 -12.36 -2.63
CA VAL A 223 -12.74 -12.26 -1.19
C VAL A 223 -11.25 -12.02 -1.00
N GLU A 224 -10.40 -12.78 -1.69
CA GLU A 224 -8.94 -12.58 -1.63
C GLU A 224 -8.52 -11.15 -2.00
N ARG A 225 -9.17 -10.54 -3.02
CA ARG A 225 -8.91 -9.14 -3.40
C ARG A 225 -9.37 -8.15 -2.33
N PHE A 226 -10.51 -8.41 -1.69
CA PHE A 226 -11.00 -7.55 -0.61
C PHE A 226 -10.04 -7.58 0.58
N GLU A 227 -9.61 -8.77 0.98
CA GLU A 227 -8.61 -8.95 2.03
C GLU A 227 -7.25 -8.35 1.64
N ALA A 228 -6.83 -8.47 0.38
CA ALA A 228 -5.59 -7.87 -0.11
C ALA A 228 -5.61 -6.34 -0.03
N LEU A 229 -6.77 -5.70 -0.17
CA LEU A 229 -6.94 -4.26 0.06
C LEU A 229 -6.90 -3.90 1.55
N GLY A 230 -6.78 -4.84 2.48
CA GLY A 230 -6.85 -4.59 3.93
C GLY A 230 -8.25 -4.80 4.51
N GLY A 231 -9.15 -5.43 3.75
CA GLY A 231 -10.47 -5.83 4.21
C GLY A 231 -10.39 -6.94 5.27
N GLY A 232 -11.30 -6.91 6.23
CA GLY A 232 -11.46 -7.98 7.22
C GLY A 232 -12.38 -9.10 6.71
N ASN A 233 -12.40 -10.21 7.45
CA ASN A 233 -13.30 -11.33 7.21
C ASN A 233 -13.71 -11.91 8.56
N SER A 234 -14.90 -11.54 9.06
CA SER A 234 -15.35 -11.93 10.40
C SER A 234 -15.62 -13.43 10.53
N LEU A 235 -16.04 -14.10 9.44
CA LEU A 235 -16.25 -15.56 9.42
C LEU A 235 -14.94 -16.33 9.62
N GLU A 236 -13.82 -15.76 9.20
CA GLU A 236 -12.48 -16.31 9.37
C GLU A 236 -11.69 -15.64 10.51
N TYR A 237 -12.35 -14.84 11.35
CA TYR A 237 -11.73 -14.09 12.46
C TYR A 237 -10.55 -13.18 12.03
N ARG A 238 -10.57 -12.67 10.80
CA ARG A 238 -9.56 -11.73 10.27
C ARG A 238 -10.02 -10.29 10.49
N LYS A 239 -9.21 -9.49 11.16
CA LYS A 239 -9.47 -8.05 11.38
C LYS A 239 -9.14 -7.25 10.12
N LYS A 240 -9.79 -6.08 9.96
CA LYS A 240 -9.40 -5.08 8.95
C LYS A 240 -7.95 -4.63 9.22
N ASP A 241 -7.19 -4.42 8.15
CA ASP A 241 -5.83 -3.90 8.19
C ASP A 241 -5.78 -2.54 7.47
N PRO A 242 -5.57 -1.43 8.21
CA PRO A 242 -5.47 -0.10 7.61
C PRO A 242 -4.13 0.16 6.91
N SER A 243 -3.15 -0.75 7.01
CA SER A 243 -1.83 -0.59 6.40
C SER A 243 -1.89 -0.64 4.86
N PHE A 244 -0.93 -0.01 4.19
CA PHE A 244 -0.78 -0.10 2.73
C PHE A 244 0.45 -0.94 2.39
N GLY A 245 0.27 -2.26 2.42
CA GLY A 245 1.31 -3.21 2.04
C GLY A 245 1.38 -3.47 0.53
N PRO A 246 2.40 -4.21 0.06
CA PRO A 246 2.55 -4.58 -1.36
C PRO A 246 1.31 -5.26 -1.97
N SER A 247 0.62 -6.12 -1.20
CA SER A 247 -0.62 -6.77 -1.63
C SER A 247 -1.75 -5.77 -1.89
N ALA A 248 -1.87 -4.73 -1.05
CA ALA A 248 -2.86 -3.68 -1.24
C ALA A 248 -2.55 -2.84 -2.49
N GLY A 249 -1.28 -2.49 -2.70
CA GLY A 249 -0.84 -1.81 -3.90
C GLY A 249 -1.12 -2.61 -5.18
N GLN A 250 -0.78 -3.90 -5.19
CA GLN A 250 -1.04 -4.78 -6.33
C GLN A 250 -2.54 -4.94 -6.60
N ALA A 251 -3.34 -5.17 -5.56
CA ALA A 251 -4.80 -5.29 -5.69
C ALA A 251 -5.41 -4.00 -6.24
N LEU A 252 -4.99 -2.83 -5.73
CA LEU A 252 -5.46 -1.52 -6.20
C LEU A 252 -5.07 -1.26 -7.66
N VAL A 253 -3.86 -1.61 -8.08
CA VAL A 253 -3.43 -1.46 -9.49
C VAL A 253 -4.30 -2.31 -10.41
N GLN A 254 -4.52 -3.59 -10.09
CA GLN A 254 -5.33 -4.46 -10.94
C GLN A 254 -6.80 -4.02 -10.96
N MET A 255 -7.35 -3.68 -9.79
CA MET A 255 -8.72 -3.20 -9.64
C MET A 255 -8.94 -1.89 -10.40
N SER A 256 -8.06 -0.90 -10.24
CA SER A 256 -8.19 0.40 -10.92
C SER A 256 -8.22 0.26 -12.44
N GLN A 257 -7.34 -0.55 -13.03
CA GLN A 257 -7.34 -0.77 -14.47
C GLN A 257 -8.61 -1.49 -14.96
N ALA A 258 -9.03 -2.54 -14.26
CA ALA A 258 -10.22 -3.31 -14.64
C ALA A 258 -11.51 -2.49 -14.50
N TRP A 259 -11.67 -1.76 -13.39
CA TRP A 259 -12.87 -1.00 -13.11
C TRP A 259 -12.95 0.28 -13.95
N CYS A 260 -11.82 0.97 -14.17
CA CYS A 260 -11.78 2.08 -15.13
C CYS A 260 -12.06 1.60 -16.56
N GLY A 261 -11.53 0.44 -16.96
CA GLY A 261 -11.89 -0.23 -18.22
C GLY A 261 -13.40 -0.38 -18.36
N ARG A 262 -14.04 -0.94 -17.32
CA ARG A 262 -15.49 -1.11 -17.26
C ARG A 262 -16.24 0.22 -17.36
N ALA A 263 -15.79 1.23 -16.61
CA ALA A 263 -16.43 2.52 -16.55
C ALA A 263 -16.35 3.29 -17.88
N VAL A 264 -15.21 3.19 -18.57
CA VAL A 264 -15.01 3.78 -19.91
C VAL A 264 -15.86 3.06 -20.96
N ASP A 265 -15.97 1.73 -20.88
CA ASP A 265 -16.77 0.94 -21.82
C ASP A 265 -18.28 1.03 -21.56
N LYS A 266 -18.70 1.47 -20.37
CA LYS A 266 -20.11 1.59 -20.00
C LYS A 266 -20.79 2.65 -20.86
N PRO A 267 -21.84 2.29 -21.64
CA PRO A 267 -22.53 3.24 -22.50
C PRO A 267 -23.07 4.43 -21.71
N ASN A 268 -22.87 5.65 -22.24
CA ASN A 268 -23.36 6.89 -21.65
C ASN A 268 -22.88 7.15 -20.21
N ASN A 269 -21.73 6.59 -19.80
CA ASN A 269 -21.21 6.83 -18.46
C ASN A 269 -20.61 8.25 -18.30
N LYS A 270 -21.46 9.17 -17.84
CA LYS A 270 -21.08 10.57 -17.57
C LYS A 270 -20.23 10.76 -16.31
N ALA A 271 -19.96 9.71 -15.54
CA ALA A 271 -19.04 9.78 -14.41
C ALA A 271 -17.59 9.92 -14.87
N VAL A 272 -17.19 9.17 -15.91
CA VAL A 272 -15.81 9.19 -16.45
C VAL A 272 -15.70 10.05 -17.71
N LEU A 273 -16.72 10.02 -18.58
CA LEU A 273 -16.73 10.69 -19.88
C LEU A 273 -17.90 11.69 -19.94
N ARG A 274 -17.78 12.77 -19.16
CA ARG A 274 -18.79 13.82 -19.09
C ARG A 274 -18.76 14.74 -20.30
N PHE A 275 -17.56 15.19 -20.65
CA PHE A 275 -17.32 16.23 -21.67
C PHE A 275 -16.60 15.72 -22.92
N ALA A 276 -16.14 14.47 -22.91
CA ALA A 276 -15.51 13.82 -24.04
C ALA A 276 -16.20 12.49 -24.34
N THR A 277 -15.94 11.95 -25.52
CA THR A 277 -16.31 10.62 -25.98
C THR A 277 -15.05 9.86 -26.43
N LEU A 278 -15.18 8.58 -26.75
CA LEU A 278 -14.06 7.81 -27.31
C LEU A 278 -13.66 8.25 -28.73
N ALA A 279 -14.48 9.07 -29.40
CA ALA A 279 -14.15 9.63 -30.70
C ALA A 279 -13.34 10.95 -30.60
N ASP A 280 -13.35 11.58 -29.43
CA ASP A 280 -12.62 12.81 -29.17
C ASP A 280 -11.14 12.51 -28.92
N THR A 281 -10.26 13.22 -29.61
CA THR A 281 -8.80 13.12 -29.45
C THR A 281 -8.19 14.46 -29.10
N SER A 282 -6.98 14.46 -28.56
CA SER A 282 -6.17 15.66 -28.30
C SER A 282 -6.02 16.58 -29.51
N THR A 283 -6.03 16.00 -30.72
CA THR A 283 -5.87 16.72 -31.99
C THR A 283 -7.19 17.22 -32.56
N LYS A 284 -8.30 16.47 -32.39
CA LYS A 284 -9.61 16.82 -32.98
C LYS A 284 -10.46 17.67 -32.04
N SER A 285 -10.37 17.39 -30.75
CA SER A 285 -11.23 17.96 -29.71
C SER A 285 -10.42 18.33 -28.45
N PRO A 286 -9.34 19.14 -28.56
CA PRO A 286 -8.46 19.45 -27.44
C PRO A 286 -9.20 20.01 -26.22
N ASP A 287 -10.16 20.91 -26.45
CA ASP A 287 -10.94 21.54 -25.38
C ASP A 287 -11.81 20.53 -24.63
N ALA A 288 -12.42 19.58 -25.34
CA ALA A 288 -13.24 18.53 -24.75
C ALA A 288 -12.39 17.59 -23.87
N VAL A 289 -11.21 17.22 -24.36
CA VAL A 289 -10.24 16.39 -23.63
C VAL A 289 -9.79 17.09 -22.36
N GLN A 290 -9.31 18.34 -22.46
CA GLN A 290 -8.85 19.13 -21.31
C GLN A 290 -9.95 19.33 -20.27
N LYS A 291 -11.16 19.66 -20.73
CA LYS A 291 -12.32 19.84 -19.84
C LYS A 291 -12.72 18.54 -19.14
N ASN A 292 -12.64 17.40 -19.83
CA ASN A 292 -12.94 16.11 -19.22
C ASN A 292 -11.85 15.68 -18.23
N LEU A 293 -10.56 15.96 -18.50
CA LEU A 293 -9.46 15.70 -17.56
C LEU A 293 -9.65 16.48 -16.25
N ARG A 294 -9.93 17.78 -16.33
CA ARG A 294 -10.22 18.60 -15.14
C ARG A 294 -11.44 18.09 -14.37
N ASN A 295 -12.49 17.68 -15.08
CA ASN A 295 -13.69 17.15 -14.44
C ASN A 295 -13.44 15.81 -13.74
N LEU A 296 -12.70 14.91 -14.38
CA LEU A 296 -12.37 13.62 -13.81
C LEU A 296 -11.43 13.78 -12.61
N TYR A 297 -10.41 14.62 -12.70
CA TYR A 297 -9.54 14.94 -11.57
C TYR A 297 -10.36 15.45 -10.37
N LEU A 298 -11.24 16.44 -10.59
CA LEU A 298 -12.12 16.96 -9.52
C LEU A 298 -13.03 15.89 -8.93
N ARG A 299 -13.62 15.04 -9.77
CA ARG A 299 -14.53 13.99 -9.31
C ARG A 299 -13.80 12.94 -8.46
N MET A 300 -12.60 12.56 -8.86
CA MET A 300 -11.83 11.50 -8.19
C MET A 300 -11.16 12.04 -6.92
N LEU A 301 -10.56 13.22 -6.98
CA LEU A 301 -9.69 13.76 -5.92
C LEU A 301 -10.35 14.85 -5.06
N GLY A 302 -11.60 15.22 -5.35
CA GLY A 302 -12.38 16.19 -4.57
C GLY A 302 -11.93 17.65 -4.72
N GLN A 303 -10.88 17.92 -5.50
CA GLN A 303 -10.37 19.27 -5.74
C GLN A 303 -9.99 19.49 -7.21
N PRO A 304 -10.05 20.73 -7.73
CA PRO A 304 -9.60 21.00 -9.09
C PRO A 304 -8.06 20.84 -9.18
N PRO A 305 -7.52 20.37 -10.31
CA PRO A 305 -6.07 20.24 -10.48
C PRO A 305 -5.40 21.61 -10.58
N ALA A 306 -4.19 21.74 -10.03
CA ALA A 306 -3.30 22.83 -10.41
C ALA A 306 -2.88 22.68 -11.89
N ASP A 307 -2.49 23.78 -12.54
CA ASP A 307 -2.13 23.74 -13.96
C ASP A 307 -0.93 22.83 -14.25
N ALA A 308 0.03 22.74 -13.33
CA ALA A 308 1.16 21.84 -13.44
C ALA A 308 0.75 20.36 -13.37
N GLU A 309 -0.14 20.00 -12.42
CA GLU A 309 -0.62 18.63 -12.27
C GLU A 309 -1.50 18.19 -13.45
N LEU A 310 -2.33 19.09 -13.96
CA LEU A 310 -3.12 18.81 -15.16
C LEU A 310 -2.22 18.59 -16.38
N LYS A 311 -1.20 19.43 -16.52
CA LYS A 311 -0.21 19.28 -17.60
C LYS A 311 0.50 17.93 -17.50
N GLU A 312 0.93 17.54 -16.31
CA GLU A 312 1.57 16.24 -16.06
C GLU A 312 0.62 15.07 -16.38
N LEU A 313 -0.61 15.09 -15.88
CA LEU A 313 -1.62 14.07 -16.19
C LEU A 313 -1.87 13.97 -17.69
N TYR A 314 -1.92 15.11 -18.39
CA TYR A 314 -2.12 15.15 -19.83
C TYR A 314 -0.91 14.62 -20.61
N GLU A 315 0.29 15.14 -20.35
CA GLU A 315 1.48 14.85 -21.14
C GLU A 315 2.11 13.50 -20.81
N GLN A 316 2.09 13.08 -19.55
CA GLN A 316 2.76 11.85 -19.11
C GLN A 316 1.83 10.63 -19.09
N VAL A 317 0.51 10.83 -18.94
CA VAL A 317 -0.45 9.71 -18.86
C VAL A 317 -1.36 9.67 -20.08
N TYR A 318 -2.07 10.77 -20.38
CA TYR A 318 -3.10 10.76 -21.42
C TYR A 318 -2.50 10.60 -22.82
N LEU A 319 -1.59 11.49 -23.25
CA LEU A 319 -1.05 11.52 -24.60
C LEU A 319 -0.32 10.22 -25.01
N PRO A 320 0.56 9.62 -24.17
CA PRO A 320 1.26 8.39 -24.55
C PRO A 320 0.32 7.20 -24.75
N LEU A 321 -0.78 7.16 -24.00
CA LEU A 321 -1.79 6.10 -24.10
C LEU A 321 -2.77 6.35 -25.24
N GLU A 322 -3.11 7.61 -25.51
CA GLU A 322 -3.95 8.00 -26.66
C GLU A 322 -3.33 7.57 -27.99
N ALA A 323 -2.00 7.66 -28.10
CA ALA A 323 -1.27 7.20 -29.28
C ALA A 323 -1.55 5.72 -29.62
N GLN A 324 -1.97 4.91 -28.64
CA GLN A 324 -2.41 3.54 -28.85
C GLN A 324 -3.93 3.45 -29.04
N SER A 325 -4.71 4.08 -28.16
CA SER A 325 -6.14 4.32 -28.37
C SER A 325 -6.70 5.32 -27.36
N THR A 326 -7.75 6.05 -27.75
CA THR A 326 -8.51 6.93 -26.84
C THR A 326 -9.08 6.18 -25.64
N ARG A 327 -9.52 4.93 -25.84
CA ARG A 327 -9.96 4.04 -24.76
C ARG A 327 -8.85 3.84 -23.72
N LEU A 328 -7.65 3.47 -24.16
CA LEU A 328 -6.51 3.27 -23.24
C LEU A 328 -6.13 4.55 -22.51
N ALA A 329 -6.19 5.71 -23.19
CA ALA A 329 -5.96 7.01 -22.57
C ALA A 329 -6.88 7.27 -21.39
N TRP A 330 -8.19 7.08 -21.58
CA TRP A 330 -9.18 7.31 -20.51
C TRP A 330 -9.08 6.28 -19.39
N VAL A 331 -8.81 5.00 -19.72
CA VAL A 331 -8.60 3.96 -18.70
C VAL A 331 -7.37 4.25 -17.86
N GLY A 332 -6.23 4.56 -18.50
CA GLY A 332 -4.98 4.84 -17.79
C GLY A 332 -5.05 6.12 -16.96
N THR A 333 -5.70 7.16 -17.47
CA THR A 333 -5.94 8.41 -16.73
C THR A 333 -6.79 8.17 -15.49
N CYS A 334 -7.94 7.49 -15.65
CA CYS A 334 -8.81 7.12 -14.53
C CYS A 334 -8.05 6.27 -13.49
N ALA A 335 -7.29 5.28 -13.94
CA ALA A 335 -6.54 4.42 -13.03
C ALA A 335 -5.36 5.15 -12.36
N ALA A 336 -4.73 6.12 -13.03
CA ALA A 336 -3.72 6.98 -12.42
C ALA A 336 -4.32 7.81 -11.27
N LEU A 337 -5.52 8.36 -11.45
CA LEU A 337 -6.21 9.13 -10.41
C LEU A 337 -6.60 8.27 -9.20
N ILE A 338 -7.07 7.03 -9.40
CA ILE A 338 -7.34 6.09 -8.28
C ILE A 338 -6.08 5.78 -7.47
N ARG A 339 -4.93 5.73 -8.13
CA ARG A 339 -3.63 5.46 -7.50
C ARG A 339 -2.96 6.71 -6.94
N HIS A 340 -3.60 7.87 -7.08
CA HIS A 340 -3.10 9.12 -6.56
C HIS A 340 -3.12 9.10 -5.02
N PRO A 341 -2.09 9.61 -4.32
CA PRO A 341 -2.08 9.66 -2.87
C PRO A 341 -3.35 10.29 -2.29
N LEU A 342 -3.80 11.43 -2.81
CA LEU A 342 -5.06 12.10 -2.38
C LEU A 342 -6.33 11.27 -2.57
N TRP A 343 -6.32 10.27 -3.46
CA TRP A 343 -7.45 9.36 -3.57
C TRP A 343 -7.39 8.28 -2.48
N ILE A 344 -6.19 7.71 -2.30
CA ILE A 344 -5.93 6.64 -1.34
C ILE A 344 -6.10 7.17 0.10
N THR A 345 -5.76 8.43 0.31
CA THR A 345 -5.76 9.10 1.60
C THR A 345 -6.82 10.19 1.58
N TYR A 346 -7.90 9.98 2.35
CA TYR A 346 -9.02 10.92 2.51
C TYR A 346 -8.86 11.73 3.80
#